data_AF-A0A0M3HFM9-F1
#
_entry.id   AF-A0A0M3HFM9-F1
#
_cell.length_a   1.000
_cell.length_b   1.000
_cell.length_c   1.000
_cell.angle_alpha   90.00
_cell.angle_beta   90.00
_cell.angle_gamma   90.00
#
_symmetry.space_group_name_H-M   'P 1'
#
loop_
_entity.id
_entity.type
_entity.pdbx_description
1 polymer ?
#
loop_
_entity_poly.entity_id
_entity_poly.type
_entity_poly.pdbx_seq_one_letter_code
_entity_poly.pdbx_strand_id
1 'polypeptide(L)'
;MVWSVFRNKDLGYFVDPFPVEPWSDGKGRPILEEEKTSVPLSIRITEERKGELEAEAVAALNAAIFSRKKGNMRKAETIIQHALALAPNHPDILTEYGILVETVRKNLVEAEELYTRALSYNPHHTEALVRRARTLPLVEEIDKKMLKALRRKRAYFLRIPRNSPALKRAMRESYFMHVYHTVAIEGNTMTLVQTRSILETRMAVAGKSIMEHNEILGMDAALRFLNQSLVHIGLITVEVCFRCFVHLAVVLLSVLQVHV
;
A
#
# COMPACT_ATOMS: atom_id res chain seq x y z
N MET A 1 -15.91 5.06 46.91
CA MET A 1 -14.58 4.41 46.93
C MET A 1 -14.24 3.84 45.54
N VAL A 2 -14.30 4.65 44.48
CA VAL A 2 -14.03 4.19 43.09
C VAL A 2 -13.36 5.31 42.31
N TRP A 3 -12.21 5.78 42.78
CA TRP A 3 -11.35 6.73 42.06
C TRP A 3 -9.89 6.44 42.42
N SER A 4 -9.40 5.23 42.10
CA SER A 4 -7.98 4.92 42.24
C SER A 4 -7.55 3.71 41.42
N VAL A 5 -7.69 3.78 40.08
CA VAL A 5 -7.07 2.76 39.19
C VAL A 5 -6.28 3.35 38.02
N PHE A 6 -6.43 4.63 37.66
CA PHE A 6 -5.65 5.22 36.55
C PHE A 6 -4.38 5.95 37.02
N ARG A 7 -3.51 5.24 37.74
CA ARG A 7 -2.17 5.73 38.04
C ARG A 7 -1.11 4.71 37.60
N ASN A 8 -1.18 4.29 36.34
CA ASN A 8 -0.08 3.61 35.68
C ASN A 8 0.44 4.54 34.56
N LYS A 9 1.61 5.14 34.79
CA LYS A 9 2.27 6.06 33.83
C LYS A 9 2.98 5.33 32.68
N ASP A 10 2.92 4.01 32.69
CA ASP A 10 3.35 3.20 31.56
C ASP A 10 2.21 3.17 30.54
N LEU A 11 2.29 4.14 29.63
CA LEU A 11 1.71 4.09 28.29
C LEU A 11 1.75 2.60 27.82
N GLY A 12 0.61 1.89 27.89
CA GLY A 12 0.47 0.45 27.62
C GLY A 12 0.54 0.05 26.15
N TYR A 13 1.48 0.64 25.39
CA TYR A 13 1.60 0.53 23.93
C TYR A 13 2.46 -0.65 23.47
N PHE A 14 2.98 -1.45 24.40
CA PHE A 14 3.93 -2.51 24.09
C PHE A 14 3.29 -3.87 24.35
N VAL A 15 2.54 -4.32 23.36
CA VAL A 15 2.09 -5.71 23.29
C VAL A 15 2.93 -6.43 22.23
N ASP A 16 3.10 -7.71 22.44
CA ASP A 16 3.94 -8.60 21.62
C ASP A 16 3.62 -8.48 20.12
N PRO A 17 4.65 -8.52 19.25
CA PRO A 17 4.43 -8.65 17.82
C PRO A 17 3.53 -9.86 17.56
N PHE A 18 2.45 -9.66 16.82
CA PHE A 18 1.53 -10.72 16.43
C PHE A 18 2.28 -11.98 15.97
N PRO A 19 1.91 -13.18 16.43
CA PRO A 19 2.32 -14.41 15.77
C PRO A 19 1.71 -14.40 14.37
N VAL A 20 2.50 -14.07 13.35
CA VAL A 20 2.07 -14.20 11.96
C VAL A 20 2.21 -15.66 11.57
N GLU A 21 1.18 -16.45 11.91
CA GLU A 21 0.88 -17.73 11.28
C GLU A 21 0.65 -17.50 9.77
N PRO A 22 1.01 -18.46 8.89
CA PRO A 22 0.71 -18.36 7.47
C PRO A 22 -0.80 -18.19 7.28
N TRP A 23 -1.21 -17.12 6.60
CA TRP A 23 -2.61 -16.87 6.27
C TRP A 23 -3.08 -18.05 5.40
N SER A 24 -3.84 -18.95 6.01
CA SER A 24 -4.57 -20.01 5.34
C SER A 24 -5.88 -20.19 6.09
N ASP A 25 -6.97 -20.19 5.35
CA ASP A 25 -8.35 -20.47 5.76
C ASP A 25 -8.55 -21.91 6.32
N GLY A 26 -7.47 -22.61 6.67
CA GLY A 26 -7.47 -24.03 6.97
C GLY A 26 -7.89 -24.92 5.78
N LYS A 27 -8.04 -24.36 4.56
CA LYS A 27 -8.54 -25.07 3.36
C LYS A 27 -7.81 -24.74 2.05
N GLY A 28 -6.75 -23.93 2.09
CA GLY A 28 -5.81 -23.75 0.99
C GLY A 28 -6.37 -22.99 -0.22
N ARG A 29 -7.32 -22.07 -0.05
CA ARG A 29 -7.87 -21.28 -1.17
C ARG A 29 -7.54 -19.79 -1.00
N PRO A 30 -7.10 -19.09 -2.07
CA PRO A 30 -7.04 -17.64 -2.06
C PRO A 30 -8.47 -17.07 -2.07
N ILE A 31 -8.77 -16.16 -1.14
CA ILE A 31 -9.99 -15.36 -1.15
C ILE A 31 -9.70 -14.16 -2.05
N LEU A 32 -10.09 -14.27 -3.32
CA LEU A 32 -10.19 -13.15 -4.24
C LEU A 32 -11.65 -13.04 -4.65
N GLU A 33 -12.37 -12.11 -4.05
CA GLU A 33 -13.55 -11.53 -4.70
C GLU A 33 -13.06 -10.33 -5.48
N GLU A 34 -13.18 -10.39 -6.81
CA GLU A 34 -12.88 -9.29 -7.71
C GLU A 34 -13.83 -8.13 -7.43
N GLU A 35 -13.38 -7.20 -6.61
CA GLU A 35 -14.05 -5.93 -6.40
C GLU A 35 -13.83 -5.07 -7.66
N LYS A 36 -14.88 -4.95 -8.48
CA LYS A 36 -14.92 -4.05 -9.64
C LYS A 36 -14.87 -2.60 -9.14
N THR A 37 -13.66 -2.10 -8.97
CA THR A 37 -13.40 -0.70 -8.65
C THR A 37 -13.81 0.16 -9.85
N SER A 38 -14.91 0.89 -9.70
CA SER A 38 -15.29 1.94 -10.62
C SER A 38 -14.39 3.15 -10.35
N VAL A 39 -13.45 3.38 -11.27
CA VAL A 39 -12.55 4.53 -11.23
C VAL A 39 -13.36 5.82 -11.46
N PRO A 40 -13.16 6.90 -10.69
CA PRO A 40 -13.87 8.16 -10.91
C PRO A 40 -13.58 8.74 -12.29
N LEU A 41 -14.64 9.31 -12.86
CA LEU A 41 -14.79 9.74 -14.24
C LEU A 41 -13.67 10.67 -14.72
N SER A 42 -13.16 10.32 -15.89
CA SER A 42 -12.15 11.00 -16.69
C SER A 42 -12.51 12.44 -17.05
N ILE A 43 -11.44 13.23 -17.23
CA ILE A 43 -11.44 14.46 -18.02
C ILE A 43 -12.15 14.17 -19.35
N ARG A 44 -13.16 14.98 -19.71
CA ARG A 44 -13.92 14.87 -20.96
C ARG A 44 -12.99 15.10 -22.16
N ILE A 45 -12.32 14.05 -22.60
CA ILE A 45 -11.73 13.96 -23.92
C ILE A 45 -12.87 13.46 -24.82
N THR A 46 -13.19 14.21 -25.87
CA THR A 46 -14.18 13.79 -26.88
C THR A 46 -13.73 12.47 -27.50
N GLU A 47 -14.63 11.54 -27.80
CA GLU A 47 -14.30 10.23 -28.40
C GLU A 47 -13.45 10.38 -29.68
N GLU A 48 -13.67 11.46 -30.44
CA GLU A 48 -12.86 11.82 -31.61
C GLU A 48 -11.39 12.09 -31.23
N ARG A 49 -11.16 12.85 -30.16
CA ARG A 49 -9.81 13.17 -29.68
C ARG A 49 -9.13 11.95 -29.06
N LYS A 50 -9.90 11.00 -28.51
CA LYS A 50 -9.37 9.72 -28.02
C LYS A 50 -8.87 8.85 -29.18
N GLY A 51 -9.60 8.79 -30.29
CA GLY A 51 -9.17 8.08 -31.50
C GLY A 51 -7.91 8.68 -32.13
N GLU A 52 -7.78 10.02 -32.17
CA GLU A 52 -6.56 10.71 -32.64
C GLU A 52 -5.35 10.40 -31.75
N LEU A 53 -5.53 10.44 -30.42
CA LEU A 53 -4.48 10.10 -29.45
C LEU A 53 -4.05 8.63 -29.56
N GLU A 54 -4.99 7.72 -29.78
CA GLU A 54 -4.70 6.30 -30.01
C GLU A 54 -3.93 6.10 -31.33
N ALA A 55 -4.29 6.79 -32.41
CA ALA A 55 -3.56 6.74 -33.68
C ALA A 55 -2.13 7.28 -33.52
N GLU A 56 -1.95 8.38 -32.80
CA GLU A 56 -0.62 8.92 -32.47
C GLU A 56 0.18 7.93 -31.60
N ALA A 57 -0.46 7.29 -30.62
CA ALA A 57 0.18 6.30 -29.76
C ALA A 57 0.66 5.08 -30.57
N VAL A 58 -0.13 4.60 -31.55
CA VAL A 58 0.26 3.51 -32.45
C VAL A 58 1.40 3.93 -33.38
N ALA A 59 1.42 5.18 -33.86
CA ALA A 59 2.53 5.71 -34.63
C ALA A 59 3.83 5.76 -33.79
N ALA A 60 3.74 6.22 -32.54
CA ALA A 60 4.85 6.23 -31.59
C ALA A 60 5.33 4.81 -31.26
N LEU A 61 4.41 3.84 -31.09
CA LEU A 61 4.74 2.43 -30.92
C LEU A 61 5.60 1.90 -32.07
N ASN A 62 5.16 2.12 -33.32
CA ASN A 62 5.91 1.70 -34.51
C ASN A 62 7.30 2.34 -34.56
N ALA A 63 7.43 3.62 -34.20
CA ALA A 63 8.70 4.31 -34.12
C ALA A 63 9.62 3.76 -32.99
N ALA A 64 9.05 3.35 -31.86
CA ALA A 64 9.77 2.71 -30.77
C ALA A 64 10.30 1.33 -31.20
N ILE A 65 9.46 0.50 -31.82
CA ILE A 65 9.84 -0.82 -32.37
C ILE A 65 10.96 -0.67 -33.40
N PHE A 66 10.85 0.30 -34.31
CA PHE A 66 11.90 0.58 -35.29
C PHE A 66 13.22 0.99 -34.63
N SER A 67 13.15 1.89 -33.64
CA SER A 67 14.33 2.33 -32.88
C SER A 67 14.99 1.20 -32.12
N ARG A 68 14.19 0.30 -31.52
CA ARG A 68 14.63 -0.93 -30.84
C ARG A 68 15.35 -1.87 -31.82
N LYS A 69 14.76 -2.14 -32.99
CA LYS A 69 15.37 -2.97 -34.04
C LYS A 69 16.69 -2.39 -34.57
N LYS A 70 16.83 -1.07 -34.61
CA LYS A 70 18.10 -0.38 -34.95
C LYS A 70 19.17 -0.45 -33.85
N GLY A 71 18.84 -0.98 -32.67
CA GLY A 71 19.73 -1.05 -31.51
C GLY A 71 19.73 0.21 -30.63
N ASN A 72 18.92 1.21 -30.96
CA ASN A 72 18.82 2.46 -30.21
C ASN A 72 17.86 2.33 -29.03
N MET A 73 18.22 1.52 -28.03
CA MET A 73 17.34 1.13 -26.93
C MET A 73 16.86 2.30 -26.07
N ARG A 74 17.76 3.27 -25.76
CA ARG A 74 17.39 4.47 -24.98
C ARG A 74 16.37 5.35 -25.69
N LYS A 75 16.50 5.50 -27.01
CA LYS A 75 15.55 6.27 -27.83
C LYS A 75 14.20 5.55 -27.91
N ALA A 76 14.21 4.23 -28.04
CA ALA A 76 13.00 3.42 -28.00
C ALA A 76 12.26 3.58 -26.65
N GLU A 77 13.00 3.62 -25.54
CA GLU A 77 12.45 3.86 -24.20
C GLU A 77 11.77 5.23 -24.08
N THR A 78 12.38 6.30 -24.57
CA THR A 78 11.74 7.64 -24.52
C THR A 78 10.49 7.71 -25.39
N ILE A 79 10.52 7.08 -26.57
CA ILE A 79 9.36 7.08 -27.48
C ILE A 79 8.21 6.24 -26.92
N ILE A 80 8.50 5.08 -26.33
CA ILE A 80 7.44 4.22 -25.77
C ILE A 80 6.82 4.85 -24.52
N GLN A 81 7.59 5.58 -23.72
CA GLN A 81 7.05 6.35 -22.57
C GLN A 81 6.06 7.41 -23.04
N HIS A 82 6.35 8.07 -24.16
CA HIS A 82 5.39 8.98 -24.81
C HIS A 82 4.13 8.23 -25.26
N ALA A 83 4.29 7.08 -25.93
CA ALA A 83 3.17 6.26 -26.36
C ALA A 83 2.29 5.80 -25.18
N LEU A 84 2.91 5.45 -24.04
CA LEU A 84 2.22 5.05 -22.81
C LEU A 84 1.45 6.21 -22.17
N ALA A 85 1.97 7.44 -22.26
CA ALA A 85 1.27 8.64 -21.76
C ALA A 85 0.02 8.95 -22.59
N LEU A 86 0.04 8.66 -23.90
CA LEU A 86 -1.10 8.82 -24.80
C LEU A 86 -2.14 7.71 -24.62
N ALA A 87 -1.70 6.45 -24.54
CA ALA A 87 -2.56 5.28 -24.43
C ALA A 87 -2.05 4.31 -23.32
N PRO A 88 -2.40 4.57 -22.05
CA PRO A 88 -1.86 3.81 -20.90
C PRO A 88 -2.32 2.35 -20.80
N ASN A 89 -3.37 2.00 -21.55
CA ASN A 89 -4.05 0.69 -21.47
C ASN A 89 -3.86 -0.15 -22.74
N HIS A 90 -3.03 0.29 -23.69
CA HIS A 90 -2.85 -0.42 -24.96
C HIS A 90 -1.93 -1.65 -24.77
N PRO A 91 -2.39 -2.89 -25.07
CA PRO A 91 -1.62 -4.11 -24.81
C PRO A 91 -0.26 -4.15 -25.51
N ASP A 92 -0.18 -3.73 -26.77
CA ASP A 92 1.08 -3.77 -27.53
C ASP A 92 2.12 -2.77 -27.00
N ILE A 93 1.68 -1.58 -26.55
CA ILE A 93 2.56 -0.56 -25.96
C ILE A 93 3.10 -1.05 -24.62
N LEU A 94 2.25 -1.65 -23.78
CA LEU A 94 2.65 -2.24 -22.51
C LEU A 94 3.66 -3.38 -22.72
N THR A 95 3.42 -4.23 -23.72
CA THR A 95 4.31 -5.34 -24.05
C THR A 95 5.67 -4.82 -24.55
N GLU A 96 5.71 -3.87 -25.48
CA GLU A 96 6.96 -3.29 -25.97
C GLU A 96 7.72 -2.52 -24.88
N TYR A 97 7.02 -1.82 -23.99
CA TYR A 97 7.66 -1.20 -22.83
C TYR A 97 8.26 -2.25 -21.89
N GLY A 98 7.57 -3.36 -21.63
CA GLY A 98 8.09 -4.49 -20.86
C GLY A 98 9.40 -5.05 -21.43
N ILE A 99 9.50 -5.16 -22.77
CA ILE A 99 10.73 -5.59 -23.45
C ILE A 99 11.88 -4.62 -23.20
N LEU A 100 11.60 -3.33 -23.29
CA LEU A 100 12.60 -2.28 -23.09
C LEU A 100 13.05 -2.23 -21.62
N VAL A 101 12.14 -2.39 -20.66
CA VAL A 101 12.48 -2.48 -19.24
C VAL A 101 13.35 -3.70 -18.95
N GLU A 102 13.01 -4.86 -19.52
CA GLU A 102 13.77 -6.10 -19.36
C GLU A 102 15.20 -5.96 -19.92
N THR A 103 15.36 -5.30 -21.07
CA THR A 103 16.66 -5.21 -21.77
C THR A 103 17.53 -4.05 -21.31
N VAL A 104 16.95 -2.87 -21.09
CA VAL A 104 17.66 -1.64 -20.73
C VAL A 104 17.91 -1.55 -19.22
N ARG A 105 16.84 -1.70 -18.43
CA ARG A 105 16.89 -1.55 -16.97
C ARG A 105 17.24 -2.84 -16.24
N LYS A 106 17.12 -3.99 -16.93
CA LYS A 106 17.30 -5.33 -16.34
C LYS A 106 16.39 -5.56 -15.14
N ASN A 107 15.21 -4.94 -15.15
CA ASN A 107 14.22 -5.06 -14.10
C ASN A 107 13.15 -6.07 -14.51
N LEU A 108 13.33 -7.33 -14.10
CA LEU A 108 12.40 -8.42 -14.45
C LEU A 108 11.02 -8.27 -13.79
N VAL A 109 10.96 -7.69 -12.60
CA VAL A 109 9.72 -7.54 -11.83
C VAL A 109 8.78 -6.53 -12.50
N GLU A 110 9.31 -5.35 -12.86
CA GLU A 110 8.56 -4.32 -13.59
C GLU A 110 8.16 -4.82 -14.99
N ALA A 111 9.01 -5.59 -15.66
CA ALA A 111 8.66 -6.17 -16.96
C ALA A 111 7.51 -7.18 -16.86
N GLU A 112 7.50 -8.05 -15.85
CA GLU A 112 6.41 -9.01 -15.62
C GLU A 112 5.10 -8.31 -15.31
N GLU A 113 5.12 -7.26 -14.48
CA GLU A 113 3.94 -6.44 -14.18
C GLU A 113 3.33 -5.86 -15.47
N LEU A 114 4.16 -5.35 -16.38
CA LEU A 114 3.73 -4.80 -17.66
C LEU A 114 3.11 -5.85 -18.57
N TYR A 115 3.68 -7.06 -18.63
CA TYR A 115 3.10 -8.17 -19.39
C TYR A 115 1.77 -8.62 -18.78
N THR A 116 1.67 -8.68 -17.45
CA THR A 116 0.43 -9.03 -16.75
C THR A 116 -0.66 -7.98 -16.99
N ARG A 117 -0.33 -6.68 -16.95
CA ARG A 117 -1.25 -5.59 -17.36
C ARG A 117 -1.66 -5.70 -18.82
N ALA A 118 -0.76 -6.03 -19.73
CA ALA A 118 -1.13 -6.21 -21.14
C ALA A 118 -2.16 -7.33 -21.32
N LEU A 119 -2.00 -8.44 -20.58
CA LEU A 119 -2.90 -9.59 -20.62
C LEU A 119 -4.24 -9.34 -19.93
N SER A 120 -4.31 -8.45 -18.94
CA SER A 120 -5.60 -8.08 -18.34
C SER A 120 -6.50 -7.31 -19.32
N TYR A 121 -5.91 -6.60 -20.29
CA TYR A 121 -6.64 -5.92 -21.36
C TYR A 121 -6.87 -6.81 -22.59
N ASN A 122 -5.88 -7.63 -22.97
CA ASN A 122 -6.01 -8.62 -24.04
C ASN A 122 -5.44 -9.98 -23.61
N PRO A 123 -6.31 -10.89 -23.11
CA PRO A 123 -5.90 -12.21 -22.65
C PRO A 123 -5.25 -13.11 -23.71
N HIS A 124 -5.51 -12.84 -24.99
CA HIS A 124 -5.01 -13.61 -26.13
C HIS A 124 -3.80 -12.96 -26.82
N HIS A 125 -3.20 -11.93 -26.22
CA HIS A 125 -2.03 -11.27 -26.78
C HIS A 125 -0.80 -12.20 -26.72
N THR A 126 -0.43 -12.74 -27.88
CA THR A 126 0.54 -13.84 -28.02
C THR A 126 1.94 -13.47 -27.53
N GLU A 127 2.42 -12.25 -27.80
CA GLU A 127 3.76 -11.83 -27.40
C GLU A 127 3.90 -11.66 -25.88
N ALA A 128 2.92 -11.05 -25.21
CA ALA A 128 2.92 -10.98 -23.74
C ALA A 128 2.81 -12.36 -23.11
N LEU A 129 2.02 -13.29 -23.67
CA LEU A 129 1.94 -14.66 -23.14
C LEU A 129 3.31 -15.36 -23.16
N VAL A 130 4.02 -15.29 -24.28
CA VAL A 130 5.36 -15.90 -24.42
C VAL A 130 6.37 -15.25 -23.48
N ARG A 131 6.36 -13.92 -23.39
CA ARG A 131 7.29 -13.17 -22.53
C ARG A 131 7.01 -13.38 -21.05
N ARG A 132 5.74 -13.42 -20.66
CA ARG A 132 5.33 -13.72 -19.29
C ARG A 132 5.67 -15.16 -18.90
N ALA A 133 5.43 -16.13 -19.78
CA ALA A 133 5.81 -17.54 -19.51
C ALA A 133 7.30 -17.69 -19.21
N ARG A 134 8.16 -16.87 -19.83
CA ARG A 134 9.61 -16.83 -19.56
C ARG A 134 9.97 -16.07 -18.28
N THR A 135 9.33 -14.95 -17.99
CA THR A 135 9.69 -14.05 -16.88
C THR A 135 9.09 -14.44 -15.54
N LEU A 136 7.87 -14.99 -15.54
CA LEU A 136 7.14 -15.40 -14.35
C LEU A 136 7.93 -16.31 -13.39
N PRO A 137 8.55 -17.44 -13.82
CA PRO A 137 9.29 -18.29 -12.90
C PRO A 137 10.50 -17.59 -12.28
N LEU A 138 11.10 -16.63 -12.99
CA LEU A 138 12.23 -15.84 -12.49
C LEU A 138 11.77 -14.84 -11.43
N VAL A 139 10.66 -14.15 -11.67
CA VAL A 139 10.06 -13.21 -10.71
C VAL A 139 9.61 -13.95 -9.45
N GLU A 140 8.96 -15.10 -9.59
CA GLU A 140 8.61 -15.94 -8.43
C GLU A 140 9.83 -16.31 -7.58
N GLU A 141 10.97 -16.61 -8.21
CA GLU A 141 12.20 -16.91 -7.48
C GLU A 141 12.75 -15.68 -6.76
N ILE A 142 12.69 -14.49 -7.39
CA ILE A 142 13.06 -13.20 -6.79
C ILE A 142 12.19 -12.93 -5.56
N ASP A 143 10.88 -13.12 -5.68
CA ASP A 143 9.92 -12.90 -4.58
C ASP A 143 10.16 -13.88 -3.44
N LYS A 144 10.36 -15.16 -3.75
CA LYS A 144 10.71 -16.19 -2.74
C LYS A 144 12.00 -15.82 -2.00
N LYS A 145 13.02 -15.32 -2.70
CA LYS A 145 14.28 -14.83 -2.09
C LYS A 145 14.03 -13.62 -1.19
N MET A 146 13.23 -12.65 -1.65
CA MET A 146 12.89 -11.45 -0.89
C MET A 146 12.14 -11.81 0.40
N LEU A 147 11.11 -12.65 0.31
CA LEU A 147 10.35 -13.14 1.46
C LEU A 147 11.23 -13.92 2.44
N LYS A 148 12.17 -14.75 1.95
CA LYS A 148 13.16 -15.43 2.81
C LYS A 148 14.06 -14.44 3.53
N ALA A 149 14.49 -13.37 2.87
CA ALA A 149 15.27 -12.31 3.51
C ALA A 149 14.46 -11.57 4.59
N LEU A 150 13.20 -11.25 4.31
CA LEU A 150 12.28 -10.64 5.28
C LEU A 150 12.06 -11.54 6.51
N ARG A 151 11.83 -12.85 6.30
CA ARG A 151 11.69 -13.83 7.37
C ARG A 151 12.93 -13.90 8.26
N ARG A 152 14.14 -13.82 7.68
CA ARG A 152 15.40 -13.75 8.45
C ARG A 152 15.49 -12.48 9.29
N LYS A 153 15.16 -11.32 8.73
CA LYS A 153 15.12 -10.05 9.47
C LYS A 153 14.10 -10.10 10.61
N ARG A 154 12.91 -10.66 10.37
CA ARG A 154 11.88 -10.89 11.39
C ARG A 154 12.39 -11.79 12.51
N ALA A 155 13.01 -12.91 12.18
CA ALA A 155 13.57 -13.84 13.18
C ALA A 155 14.68 -13.18 14.02
N TYR A 156 15.52 -12.34 13.41
CA TYR A 156 16.51 -11.54 14.14
C TYR A 156 15.83 -10.54 15.08
N PHE A 157 14.83 -9.81 14.61
CA PHE A 157 14.07 -8.86 15.44
C PHE A 157 13.42 -9.53 16.66
N LEU A 158 12.82 -10.71 16.48
CA LEU A 158 12.20 -11.46 17.56
C LEU A 158 13.19 -11.99 18.62
N ARG A 159 14.49 -12.07 18.30
CA ARG A 159 15.54 -12.44 19.26
C ARG A 159 15.94 -11.29 20.18
N ILE A 160 15.57 -10.05 19.84
CA ILE A 160 15.93 -8.88 20.65
C ILE A 160 15.18 -8.96 21.99
N PRO A 161 15.87 -8.86 23.15
CA PRO A 161 15.21 -8.91 24.45
C PRO A 161 14.16 -7.81 24.61
N ARG A 162 12.93 -8.20 25.00
CA ARG A 162 11.79 -7.28 25.19
C ARG A 162 12.02 -6.22 26.25
N ASN A 163 12.85 -6.52 27.26
CA ASN A 163 13.16 -5.56 28.31
C ASN A 163 14.23 -4.52 27.92
N SER A 164 14.76 -4.58 26.69
CA SER A 164 15.74 -3.62 26.21
C SER A 164 15.13 -2.20 26.17
N PRO A 165 15.73 -1.20 26.85
CA PRO A 165 15.23 0.17 26.82
C PRO A 165 15.32 0.79 25.42
N ALA A 166 16.30 0.36 24.61
CA ALA A 166 16.43 0.79 23.22
C ALA A 166 15.26 0.28 22.37
N LEU A 167 14.84 -0.98 22.57
CA LEU A 167 13.68 -1.53 21.86
C LEU A 167 12.38 -0.82 22.27
N LYS A 168 12.16 -0.59 23.57
CA LYS A 168 11.01 0.16 24.07
C LYS A 168 10.94 1.57 23.47
N ARG A 169 12.08 2.28 23.40
CA ARG A 169 12.16 3.59 22.76
C ARG A 169 11.85 3.51 21.26
N ALA A 170 12.45 2.57 20.54
CA ALA A 170 12.24 2.40 19.10
C ALA A 170 10.79 2.04 18.77
N MET A 171 10.16 1.15 19.56
CA MET A 171 8.74 0.82 19.40
C MET A 171 7.84 2.03 19.68
N ARG A 172 8.15 2.85 20.70
CA ARG A 172 7.40 4.09 20.99
C ARG A 172 7.45 5.06 19.82
N GLU A 173 8.64 5.23 19.27
CA GLU A 173 8.83 6.10 18.10
C GLU A 173 8.12 5.56 16.87
N SER A 174 8.23 4.25 16.61
CA SER A 174 7.52 3.58 15.52
C SER A 174 5.99 3.75 15.64
N TYR A 175 5.46 3.78 16.86
CA TYR A 175 4.04 4.00 17.11
C TYR A 175 3.59 5.40 16.64
N PHE A 176 4.31 6.45 17.05
CA PHE A 176 3.99 7.82 16.61
C PHE A 176 4.16 8.00 15.10
N MET A 177 5.22 7.41 14.54
CA MET A 177 5.45 7.40 13.09
C MET A 177 4.31 6.72 12.34
N HIS A 178 3.79 5.61 12.86
CA HIS A 178 2.69 4.89 12.24
C HIS A 178 1.40 5.71 12.23
N VAL A 179 1.01 6.30 13.38
CA VAL A 179 -0.17 7.18 13.46
C VAL A 179 -0.01 8.39 12.53
N TYR A 180 1.16 9.02 12.52
CA TYR A 180 1.42 10.16 11.63
C TYR A 180 1.29 9.78 10.15
N HIS A 181 1.94 8.71 9.71
CA HIS A 181 1.93 8.32 8.30
C HIS A 181 0.53 7.90 7.82
N THR A 182 -0.23 7.17 8.63
CA THR A 182 -1.57 6.73 8.22
C THR A 182 -2.53 7.90 8.05
N VAL A 183 -2.58 8.84 9.01
CA VAL A 183 -3.47 10.02 8.88
C VAL A 183 -2.99 10.97 7.79
N ALA A 184 -1.67 11.06 7.56
CA ALA A 184 -1.12 11.89 6.48
C ALA A 184 -1.49 11.36 5.09
N ILE A 185 -1.57 10.02 4.91
CA ILE A 185 -2.04 9.41 3.65
C ILE A 185 -3.50 9.78 3.39
N GLU A 186 -4.31 9.91 4.44
CA GLU A 186 -5.71 10.36 4.37
C GLU A 186 -5.84 11.88 4.15
N GLY A 187 -4.72 12.62 4.16
CA GLY A 187 -4.68 14.05 3.85
C GLY A 187 -4.55 14.97 5.07
N ASN A 188 -4.34 14.42 6.26
CA ASN A 188 -4.13 15.22 7.48
C ASN A 188 -2.84 16.05 7.37
N THR A 189 -2.91 17.33 7.74
CA THR A 189 -1.81 18.30 7.56
C THR A 189 -0.94 18.49 8.80
N MET A 190 -1.18 17.74 9.86
CA MET A 190 -0.36 17.82 11.07
C MET A 190 1.04 17.28 10.84
N THR A 191 2.02 17.90 11.48
CA THR A 191 3.40 17.42 11.47
C THR A 191 3.61 16.31 12.51
N LEU A 192 4.63 15.48 12.32
CA LEU A 192 4.98 14.42 13.28
C LEU A 192 5.14 14.93 14.73
N VAL A 193 5.74 16.11 14.92
CA VAL A 193 5.94 16.70 16.26
C VAL A 193 4.61 17.11 16.88
N GLN A 194 3.69 17.66 16.07
CA GLN A 194 2.33 18.00 16.51
C GLN A 194 1.53 16.75 16.86
N THR A 195 1.54 15.73 15.99
CA THR A 195 0.91 14.43 16.24
C THR A 195 1.45 13.80 17.52
N ARG A 196 2.77 13.80 17.73
CA ARG A 196 3.40 13.32 18.97
C ARG A 196 2.90 14.10 20.18
N SER A 197 2.91 15.43 20.12
CA SER A 197 2.46 16.28 21.22
C SER A 197 1.01 15.96 21.63
N ILE A 198 0.11 15.77 20.65
CA ILE A 198 -1.29 15.40 20.89
C ILE A 198 -1.38 14.03 21.58
N LEU A 199 -0.65 13.03 21.10
CA LEU A 199 -0.69 11.68 21.65
C LEU A 199 -0.09 11.58 23.06
N GLU A 200 0.96 12.35 23.34
CA GLU A 200 1.65 12.35 24.64
C GLU A 200 0.94 13.20 25.69
N THR A 201 0.53 14.41 25.33
CA THR A 201 0.04 15.42 26.29
C THR A 201 -1.48 15.58 26.27
N ARG A 202 -2.15 15.08 25.22
CA ARG A 202 -3.58 15.30 24.96
C ARG A 202 -3.94 16.79 24.82
N MET A 203 -2.96 17.64 24.50
CA MET A 203 -3.18 19.07 24.26
C MET A 203 -3.51 19.32 22.79
N ALA A 204 -4.40 20.29 22.55
CA ALA A 204 -4.72 20.76 21.21
C ALA A 204 -3.60 21.65 20.66
N VAL A 205 -3.37 21.56 19.35
CA VAL A 205 -2.44 22.39 18.60
C VAL A 205 -3.20 23.57 18.01
N ALA A 206 -2.77 24.78 18.34
CA ALA A 206 -3.40 26.01 17.86
C ALA A 206 -3.33 26.12 16.33
N GLY A 207 -4.42 26.59 15.71
CA GLY A 207 -4.50 26.83 14.26
C GLY A 207 -4.68 25.57 13.41
N LYS A 208 -4.95 24.41 14.02
CA LYS A 208 -5.26 23.15 13.32
C LYS A 208 -6.71 22.73 13.53
N SER A 209 -7.25 21.95 12.60
CA SER A 209 -8.67 21.53 12.64
C SER A 209 -8.90 20.54 13.77
N ILE A 210 -10.07 20.63 14.44
CA ILE A 210 -10.48 19.64 15.45
C ILE A 210 -10.64 18.26 14.81
N MET A 211 -11.07 18.20 13.54
CA MET A 211 -11.21 16.95 12.80
C MET A 211 -9.86 16.23 12.67
N GLU A 212 -8.79 16.96 12.33
CA GLU A 212 -7.43 16.40 12.24
C GLU A 212 -6.92 15.87 13.59
N HIS A 213 -7.28 16.51 14.70
CA HIS A 213 -6.97 16.00 16.04
C HIS A 213 -7.75 14.72 16.34
N ASN A 214 -9.03 14.70 15.98
CA ASN A 214 -9.92 13.58 16.21
C ASN A 214 -9.49 12.33 15.42
N GLU A 215 -9.03 12.49 14.18
CA GLU A 215 -8.45 11.39 13.39
C GLU A 215 -7.24 10.77 14.09
N ILE A 216 -6.31 11.59 14.59
CA ILE A 216 -5.12 11.12 15.32
C ILE A 216 -5.51 10.36 16.59
N LEU A 217 -6.47 10.90 17.35
CA LEU A 217 -6.95 10.28 18.58
C LEU A 217 -7.73 8.98 18.31
N GLY A 218 -8.49 8.93 17.22
CA GLY A 218 -9.22 7.74 16.77
C GLY A 218 -8.29 6.63 16.34
N MET A 219 -7.26 6.96 15.55
CA MET A 219 -6.23 6.00 15.18
C MET A 219 -5.49 5.46 16.42
N ASP A 220 -5.15 6.32 17.38
CA ASP A 220 -4.52 5.89 18.63
C ASP A 220 -5.40 4.96 19.46
N ALA A 221 -6.70 5.28 19.58
CA ALA A 221 -7.67 4.41 20.24
C ALA A 221 -7.79 3.05 19.52
N ALA A 222 -7.86 3.04 18.20
CA ALA A 222 -7.94 1.81 17.39
C ALA A 222 -6.69 0.94 17.57
N LEU A 223 -5.49 1.51 17.53
CA LEU A 223 -4.24 0.77 17.77
C LEU A 223 -4.16 0.21 19.19
N ARG A 224 -4.62 0.97 20.20
CA ARG A 224 -4.70 0.48 21.58
C ARG A 224 -5.67 -0.70 21.69
N PHE A 225 -6.82 -0.61 21.04
CA PHE A 225 -7.78 -1.72 20.98
C PHE A 225 -7.19 -2.96 20.30
N LEU A 226 -6.52 -2.80 19.15
CA LEU A 226 -5.85 -3.89 18.42
C LEU A 226 -4.82 -4.59 19.32
N ASN A 227 -3.95 -3.81 19.96
CA ASN A 227 -2.89 -4.36 20.82
C ASN A 227 -3.45 -5.09 22.04
N GLN A 228 -4.53 -4.59 22.65
CA GLN A 228 -5.12 -5.20 23.85
C GLN A 228 -6.03 -6.40 23.54
N SER A 229 -6.73 -6.38 22.40
CA SER A 229 -7.80 -7.34 22.11
C SER A 229 -7.35 -8.44 21.14
N LEU A 230 -6.65 -8.11 20.06
CA LEU A 230 -6.35 -9.08 18.99
C LEU A 230 -5.13 -9.96 19.26
N VAL A 231 -4.23 -9.56 20.16
CA VAL A 231 -3.06 -10.38 20.49
C VAL A 231 -3.47 -11.67 21.23
N HIS A 232 -4.69 -11.71 21.78
CA HIS A 232 -5.22 -12.85 22.53
C HIS A 232 -6.22 -13.71 21.75
N ILE A 233 -6.68 -13.28 20.57
CA ILE A 233 -7.75 -13.94 19.82
C ILE A 233 -7.15 -14.62 18.59
N GLY A 234 -7.14 -15.95 18.57
CA GLY A 234 -6.60 -16.74 17.45
C GLY A 234 -7.42 -16.68 16.15
N LEU A 235 -8.54 -15.95 16.12
CA LEU A 235 -9.44 -15.81 14.97
C LEU A 235 -9.88 -14.35 14.83
N ILE A 236 -9.70 -13.78 13.64
CA ILE A 236 -10.20 -12.44 13.31
C ILE A 236 -11.67 -12.59 12.89
N THR A 237 -12.60 -12.12 13.72
CA THR A 237 -14.04 -12.11 13.40
C THR A 237 -14.48 -10.76 12.83
N VAL A 238 -15.60 -10.75 12.10
CA VAL A 238 -16.21 -9.50 11.57
C VAL A 238 -16.50 -8.49 12.68
N GLU A 239 -16.86 -8.97 13.88
CA GLU A 239 -17.09 -8.12 15.04
C GLU A 239 -15.82 -7.38 15.47
N VAL A 240 -14.65 -8.01 15.39
CA VAL A 240 -13.39 -7.34 15.69
C VAL A 240 -13.07 -6.26 14.65
N CYS A 241 -13.31 -6.54 13.37
CA CYS A 241 -13.16 -5.54 12.30
C CYS A 241 -14.09 -4.35 12.55
N PHE A 242 -15.36 -4.62 12.90
CA PHE A 242 -16.33 -3.58 13.21
C PHE A 242 -15.92 -2.75 14.43
N ARG A 243 -15.47 -3.38 15.53
CA ARG A 243 -14.99 -2.67 16.73
C ARG A 243 -13.75 -1.81 16.43
N CYS A 244 -12.83 -2.28 15.59
CA CYS A 244 -11.69 -1.46 15.15
C CYS A 244 -12.16 -0.25 14.33
N PHE A 245 -13.09 -0.47 13.39
CA PHE A 245 -13.67 0.58 12.58
C PHE A 245 -14.44 1.60 13.42
N VAL A 246 -15.16 1.15 14.44
CA VAL A 246 -15.83 1.99 15.43
C VAL A 246 -14.80 2.84 16.18
N HIS A 247 -13.64 2.32 16.60
CA HIS A 247 -12.62 3.17 17.22
C HIS A 247 -11.99 4.20 16.26
N LEU A 248 -11.88 3.86 14.97
CA LEU A 248 -11.47 4.79 13.92
C LEU A 248 -12.53 5.88 13.66
N ALA A 249 -13.82 5.50 13.61
CA ALA A 249 -14.95 6.32 13.19
C ALA A 249 -15.68 7.03 14.34
N VAL A 250 -15.62 6.53 15.58
CA VAL A 250 -16.35 7.11 16.73
C VAL A 250 -15.74 8.43 17.18
N VAL A 251 -14.54 8.80 16.73
CA VAL A 251 -14.04 10.17 16.94
C VAL A 251 -14.60 11.16 15.90
N LEU A 252 -15.25 10.68 14.83
CA LEU A 252 -16.10 11.51 13.96
C LEU A 252 -17.54 11.63 14.49
N LEU A 253 -18.10 10.57 15.10
CA LEU A 253 -19.49 10.57 15.59
C LEU A 253 -19.70 11.18 16.98
N SER A 254 -18.67 11.25 17.82
CA SER A 254 -18.78 11.86 19.17
C SER A 254 -18.90 13.40 19.16
N VAL A 255 -18.78 14.06 17.99
CA VAL A 255 -19.10 15.49 17.82
C VAL A 255 -20.58 15.70 17.42
N LEU A 256 -21.27 14.68 16.92
CA LEU A 256 -22.69 14.77 16.52
C LEU A 256 -23.68 14.58 17.68
N GLN A 257 -23.23 14.27 18.90
CA GLN A 257 -24.07 14.18 20.10
C GLN A 257 -23.89 15.33 21.11
N VAL A 258 -23.17 16.41 20.78
CA VAL A 258 -23.07 17.59 21.67
C VAL A 258 -24.03 18.72 21.27
N HIS A 259 -24.89 18.53 20.25
CA HIS A 259 -25.99 19.45 19.93
C HIS A 259 -27.32 18.70 19.86
N VAL A 260 -27.89 18.39 21.02
CA VAL A 260 -29.34 18.44 21.30
C VAL A 260 -29.52 19.04 22.69
#